data_AF-A0A9E0FMK5-F1
#
_entry.id   AF-A0A9E0FMK5-F1
#
_cell.length_a   1.000
_cell.length_b   1.000
_cell.length_c   1.000
_cell.angle_alpha   90.00
_cell.angle_beta   90.00
_cell.angle_gamma   90.00
#
_symmetry.space_group_name_H-M   'P 1'
#
loop_
_entity.id
_entity.type
_entity.pdbx_description
1 polymer ?
#
loop_
_entity_poly.entity_id
_entity_poly.type
_entity_poly.pdbx_seq_one_letter_code
_entity_poly.pdbx_strand_id
1 'polypeptide(L)'
;MPATRSPATPTRRLAALASTLLASAAILATAPAAQAQELSGVTVTRAPTHEAISLRGKDVRVVRLEVRQVASRVCRNAYLNRELAVFDLDWCSTASADKAMTRYRAIVKHNRLAGGEFAQVSTNIVLSAR
;
A
#
# COMPACT_ATOMS: atom_id res chain seq x y z
N MET A 1 54.51 5.86 27.52
CA MET A 1 53.45 6.12 26.52
C MET A 1 53.71 5.23 25.28
N PRO A 2 52.70 4.90 24.44
CA PRO A 2 52.72 3.78 23.45
C PRO A 2 53.72 3.99 22.28
N ALA A 3 53.98 3.03 21.38
CA ALA A 3 53.26 1.80 20.97
C ALA A 3 54.26 0.63 20.69
N THR A 4 53.98 -0.68 20.49
CA THR A 4 52.82 -1.55 20.13
C THR A 4 52.33 -1.50 18.67
N ARG A 5 52.10 -2.60 17.92
CA ARG A 5 52.21 -4.06 18.19
C ARG A 5 52.29 -4.85 16.85
N SER A 6 52.43 -6.18 16.93
CA SER A 6 52.36 -7.18 15.82
C SER A 6 52.02 -8.56 16.43
N PRO A 7 51.77 -9.64 15.66
CA PRO A 7 51.14 -9.77 14.33
C PRO A 7 50.12 -10.95 14.25
N ALA A 8 49.75 -11.35 13.03
CA ALA A 8 49.48 -12.74 12.58
C ALA A 8 48.17 -13.49 12.89
N THR A 9 47.91 -14.49 12.03
CA THR A 9 46.80 -15.45 11.92
C THR A 9 47.31 -16.61 11.03
N PRO A 10 46.59 -17.73 10.78
CA PRO A 10 45.52 -18.39 11.55
C PRO A 10 45.78 -19.93 11.72
N THR A 11 44.89 -20.67 12.41
CA THR A 11 44.22 -21.89 11.88
C THR A 11 43.20 -22.49 12.88
N ARG A 12 42.25 -23.29 12.38
CA ARG A 12 41.18 -23.95 13.16
C ARG A 12 41.51 -25.43 13.43
N ARG A 13 40.99 -26.01 14.54
CA ARG A 13 40.38 -27.37 14.54
C ARG A 13 39.20 -27.50 15.51
N LEU A 14 38.41 -28.52 15.22
CA LEU A 14 37.03 -28.83 15.60
C LEU A 14 36.74 -29.09 17.09
N ALA A 15 35.52 -28.68 17.48
CA ALA A 15 34.52 -29.42 18.26
C ALA A 15 34.93 -30.23 19.51
N ALA A 16 34.61 -29.66 20.69
CA ALA A 16 34.25 -30.41 21.88
C ALA A 16 33.22 -29.61 22.70
N LEU A 17 31.97 -30.08 22.78
CA LEU A 17 30.93 -29.55 23.66
C LEU A 17 30.07 -30.71 24.16
N ALA A 18 30.17 -31.00 25.46
CA ALA A 18 29.39 -32.02 26.15
C ALA A 18 28.80 -31.42 27.42
N SER A 19 27.55 -31.78 27.74
CA SER A 19 26.89 -31.59 29.05
C SER A 19 26.66 -30.13 29.51
N THR A 20 25.62 -29.77 30.26
CA THR A 20 24.41 -30.49 30.72
C THR A 20 23.38 -29.44 31.12
N LEU A 21 22.10 -29.63 30.76
CA LEU A 21 20.97 -28.89 31.33
C LEU A 21 19.90 -29.95 31.71
N LEU A 22 19.82 -30.32 32.98
CA LEU A 22 18.92 -29.75 33.99
C LEU A 22 17.44 -29.86 33.61
N ALA A 23 16.71 -30.69 34.37
CA ALA A 23 15.26 -30.77 34.32
C ALA A 23 14.65 -29.72 35.27
N SER A 24 13.59 -29.04 34.84
CA SER A 24 12.81 -28.14 35.69
C SER A 24 11.35 -28.02 35.22
N ALA A 25 10.43 -28.45 36.11
CA ALA A 25 9.00 -28.15 36.18
C ALA A 25 8.23 -27.79 34.90
N ALA A 26 7.31 -28.68 34.49
CA ALA A 26 6.24 -28.32 33.55
C ALA A 26 5.26 -27.34 34.20
N ILE A 27 5.29 -26.07 33.77
CA ILE A 27 4.21 -25.11 34.03
C ILE A 27 3.23 -25.22 32.87
N LEU A 28 2.01 -25.69 33.13
CA LEU A 28 0.91 -25.64 32.15
C LEU A 28 0.49 -24.17 31.98
N ALA A 29 1.15 -23.47 31.06
CA ALA A 29 0.71 -22.17 30.58
C ALA A 29 -0.61 -22.34 29.82
N THR A 30 -1.73 -22.11 30.51
CA THR A 30 -3.05 -22.00 29.88
C THR A 30 -3.07 -20.73 29.03
N ALA A 31 -2.55 -20.82 27.81
CA ALA A 31 -2.63 -19.75 26.83
C ALA A 31 -4.11 -19.37 26.64
N PRO A 32 -4.50 -18.09 26.80
CA PRO A 32 -5.86 -17.68 26.52
C PRO A 32 -6.14 -17.99 25.06
N ALA A 33 -7.21 -18.76 24.80
CA ALA A 33 -7.62 -19.04 23.44
C ALA A 33 -7.91 -17.70 22.74
N ALA A 34 -7.10 -17.36 21.75
CA ALA A 34 -7.33 -16.19 20.92
C ALA A 34 -8.64 -16.42 20.16
N GLN A 35 -9.73 -15.88 20.70
CA GLN A 35 -11.02 -15.87 20.03
C GLN A 35 -10.82 -15.14 18.71
N ALA A 36 -10.86 -15.88 17.60
CA ALA A 36 -10.92 -15.26 16.29
C ALA A 36 -12.26 -14.51 16.23
N GLN A 37 -12.24 -13.18 16.39
CA GLN A 37 -13.41 -12.38 16.05
C GLN A 37 -13.72 -12.62 14.58
N GLU A 38 -14.78 -13.38 14.33
CA GLU A 38 -15.30 -13.63 12.99
C GLU A 38 -15.75 -12.28 12.42
N LEU A 39 -14.89 -11.69 11.58
CA LEU A 39 -15.13 -10.41 10.94
C LEU A 39 -16.33 -10.55 10.00
N SER A 40 -17.52 -10.26 10.55
CA SER A 40 -18.83 -10.43 9.91
C SER A 40 -18.78 -10.10 8.43
N GLY A 41 -18.89 -11.14 7.60
CA GLY A 41 -18.59 -11.07 6.17
C GLY A 41 -19.44 -10.02 5.46
N VAL A 42 -18.83 -8.89 5.09
CA VAL A 42 -19.50 -7.85 4.31
C VAL A 42 -19.64 -8.35 2.87
N THR A 43 -20.79 -8.94 2.57
CA THR A 43 -21.13 -9.45 1.23
C THR A 43 -21.29 -8.29 0.24
N VAL A 44 -20.19 -7.95 -0.46
CA VAL A 44 -20.16 -6.89 -1.48
C VAL A 44 -20.76 -7.41 -2.79
N THR A 45 -22.07 -7.24 -2.97
CA THR A 45 -22.84 -7.76 -4.13
C THR A 45 -22.54 -7.07 -5.46
N ARG A 46 -21.78 -5.96 -5.48
CA ARG A 46 -21.32 -5.25 -6.69
C ARG A 46 -19.89 -4.78 -6.52
N ALA A 47 -19.08 -4.90 -7.57
CA ALA A 47 -17.72 -4.39 -7.56
C ALA A 47 -17.72 -2.84 -7.49
N PRO A 48 -16.79 -2.21 -6.73
CA PRO A 48 -16.81 -0.77 -6.54
C PRO A 48 -16.49 -0.01 -7.84
N THR A 49 -17.43 0.84 -8.27
CA THR A 49 -17.30 1.71 -9.46
C THR A 49 -16.78 3.11 -9.12
N HIS A 50 -16.36 3.31 -7.87
CA HIS A 50 -15.87 4.56 -7.31
C HIS A 50 -14.67 4.26 -6.39
N GLU A 51 -13.59 5.02 -6.50
CA GLU A 51 -12.38 4.84 -5.68
C GLU A 51 -11.65 6.19 -5.50
N ALA A 52 -11.01 6.38 -4.35
CA ALA A 52 -10.43 7.65 -3.93
C ALA A 52 -8.89 7.57 -3.81
N ILE A 53 -8.19 8.33 -4.65
CA ILE A 53 -6.72 8.44 -4.63
C ILE A 53 -6.30 9.57 -3.69
N SER A 54 -5.58 9.26 -2.62
CA SER A 54 -4.94 10.29 -1.79
C SER A 54 -3.71 10.88 -2.48
N LEU A 55 -3.58 12.20 -2.46
CA LEU A 55 -2.46 12.93 -3.09
C LEU A 55 -1.25 13.15 -2.16
N ARG A 56 -1.42 12.92 -0.85
CA ARG A 56 -0.42 13.29 0.17
C ARG A 56 0.94 12.63 -0.09
N GLY A 57 1.97 13.46 -0.23
CA GLY A 57 3.37 13.01 -0.41
C GLY A 57 3.70 12.35 -1.76
N LYS A 58 2.79 12.35 -2.73
CA LYS A 58 3.00 11.72 -4.05
C LYS A 58 3.40 12.75 -5.11
N ASP A 59 4.32 12.38 -6.00
CA ASP A 59 4.68 13.20 -7.15
C ASP A 59 3.71 12.98 -8.34
N VAL A 60 3.79 13.87 -9.33
CA VAL A 60 2.90 13.88 -10.51
C VAL A 60 3.01 12.63 -11.40
N ARG A 61 4.11 11.89 -11.38
CA ARG A 61 4.28 10.61 -12.09
C ARG A 61 3.53 9.50 -11.36
N VAL A 62 3.74 9.38 -10.05
CA VAL A 62 3.02 8.40 -9.20
C VAL A 62 1.51 8.62 -9.28
N VAL A 63 1.03 9.85 -9.07
CA VAL A 63 -0.41 10.17 -9.17
C VAL A 63 -0.97 9.80 -10.55
N ARG A 64 -0.23 10.06 -11.65
CA ARG A 64 -0.68 9.71 -13.01
C ARG A 64 -0.78 8.21 -13.25
N LEU A 65 0.15 7.42 -12.71
CA LEU A 65 0.13 5.95 -12.82
C LEU A 65 -1.05 5.38 -12.02
N GLU A 66 -1.24 5.84 -10.79
CA GLU A 66 -2.33 5.43 -9.90
C GLU A 66 -3.70 5.81 -10.48
N VAL A 67 -3.86 7.03 -10.99
CA VAL A 67 -5.07 7.50 -11.70
C VAL A 67 -5.43 6.58 -12.87
N ARG A 68 -4.46 6.14 -13.68
CA ARG A 68 -4.70 5.21 -14.80
C ARG A 68 -5.12 3.82 -14.32
N GLN A 69 -4.45 3.28 -13.30
CA GLN A 69 -4.78 1.97 -12.73
C GLN A 69 -6.18 1.95 -12.11
N VAL A 70 -6.53 2.99 -11.35
CA VAL A 70 -7.85 3.13 -10.72
C VAL A 70 -8.95 3.38 -11.76
N ALA A 71 -8.73 4.24 -12.77
CA ALA A 71 -9.69 4.46 -13.84
C ALA A 71 -10.04 3.16 -14.59
N SER A 72 -9.01 2.40 -14.99
CA SER A 72 -9.19 1.08 -15.62
C SER A 72 -9.95 0.11 -14.69
N ARG A 73 -9.64 0.11 -13.39
CA ARG A 73 -10.32 -0.74 -12.40
C ARG A 73 -11.81 -0.38 -12.23
N VAL A 74 -12.16 0.90 -12.04
CA VAL A 74 -13.56 1.30 -11.83
C VAL A 74 -14.42 1.08 -13.08
N CYS A 75 -13.88 1.33 -14.28
CA CYS A 75 -14.58 1.06 -15.53
C CYS A 75 -14.77 -0.45 -15.78
N ARG A 76 -13.76 -1.29 -15.50
CA ARG A 76 -13.91 -2.76 -15.54
C ARG A 76 -14.95 -3.24 -14.53
N ASN A 77 -14.98 -2.66 -13.33
CA ASN A 77 -15.98 -2.99 -12.31
C ASN A 77 -17.40 -2.56 -12.75
N ALA A 78 -17.54 -1.43 -13.45
CA ALA A 78 -18.83 -0.99 -14.01
C ALA A 78 -19.33 -1.96 -15.10
N TYR A 79 -18.45 -2.42 -15.99
CA TYR A 79 -18.79 -3.48 -16.95
C TYR A 79 -19.22 -4.79 -16.27
N LEU A 80 -18.50 -5.24 -15.22
CA LEU A 80 -18.87 -6.43 -14.45
C LEU A 80 -20.23 -6.28 -13.74
N ASN A 81 -20.56 -5.07 -13.28
CA ASN A 81 -21.89 -4.74 -12.72
C ASN A 81 -22.98 -4.56 -13.79
N ARG A 82 -22.66 -4.68 -15.08
CA ARG A 82 -23.53 -4.38 -16.25
C ARG A 82 -23.99 -2.92 -16.34
N GLU A 83 -23.15 -2.00 -15.86
CA GLU A 83 -23.37 -0.53 -15.86
C GLU A 83 -22.68 0.18 -17.04
N LEU A 84 -21.90 -0.54 -17.85
CA LEU A 84 -21.10 -0.04 -18.96
C LEU A 84 -21.03 -1.11 -20.07
N ALA A 85 -21.05 -0.74 -21.36
CA ALA A 85 -20.88 -1.71 -22.43
C ALA A 85 -19.39 -2.08 -22.64
N VAL A 86 -19.13 -3.26 -23.24
CA VAL A 86 -17.75 -3.76 -23.44
C VAL A 86 -16.90 -2.83 -24.32
N PHE A 87 -17.53 -2.17 -25.31
CA PHE A 87 -16.86 -1.25 -26.23
C PHE A 87 -16.51 0.10 -25.59
N ASP A 88 -17.20 0.49 -24.50
CA ASP A 88 -16.96 1.75 -23.80
C ASP A 88 -15.84 1.65 -22.76
N LEU A 89 -15.26 0.47 -22.54
CA LEU A 89 -14.26 0.22 -21.48
C LEU A 89 -13.02 1.09 -21.59
N ASP A 90 -12.42 1.18 -22.79
CA ASP A 90 -11.21 1.97 -23.02
C ASP A 90 -11.50 3.48 -22.97
N TRP A 91 -12.61 3.89 -23.58
CA TRP A 91 -13.09 5.27 -23.52
C TRP A 91 -13.36 5.72 -22.08
N CYS A 92 -14.05 4.90 -21.28
CA CYS A 92 -14.30 5.15 -19.86
C CYS A 92 -12.99 5.29 -19.07
N SER A 93 -12.05 4.36 -19.27
CA SER A 93 -10.75 4.36 -18.60
C SER A 93 -9.95 5.61 -18.93
N THR A 94 -9.88 5.98 -20.21
CA THR A 94 -9.15 7.17 -20.68
C THR A 94 -9.84 8.47 -20.23
N ALA A 95 -11.14 8.60 -20.45
CA ALA A 95 -11.90 9.79 -20.07
C ALA A 95 -11.90 10.03 -18.55
N SER A 96 -12.02 8.97 -17.74
CA SER A 96 -11.98 9.09 -16.27
C SER A 96 -10.57 9.41 -15.75
N ALA A 97 -9.52 8.88 -16.40
CA ALA A 97 -8.14 9.27 -16.10
C ALA A 97 -7.88 10.75 -16.43
N ASP A 98 -8.37 11.27 -17.57
CA ASP A 98 -8.18 12.67 -17.95
C ASP A 98 -9.07 13.64 -17.15
N LYS A 99 -10.31 13.26 -16.82
CA LYS A 99 -11.15 13.97 -15.82
C LYS A 99 -10.39 14.09 -14.49
N ALA A 100 -9.80 13.00 -14.00
CA ALA A 100 -9.04 12.96 -12.75
C ALA A 100 -7.73 13.77 -12.80
N MET A 101 -6.94 13.67 -13.87
CA MET A 101 -5.73 14.48 -14.06
C MET A 101 -6.04 15.97 -14.24
N THR A 102 -7.21 16.31 -14.77
CA THR A 102 -7.68 17.71 -14.83
C THR A 102 -8.03 18.24 -13.44
N ARG A 103 -8.75 17.45 -12.62
CA ARG A 103 -8.97 17.75 -11.19
C ARG A 103 -7.65 17.91 -10.42
N TYR A 104 -6.68 17.02 -10.63
CA TYR A 104 -5.34 17.12 -10.06
C TYR A 104 -4.66 18.46 -10.40
N ARG A 105 -4.64 18.84 -11.69
CA ARG A 105 -4.05 20.11 -12.13
C ARG A 105 -4.73 21.33 -11.49
N ALA A 106 -6.05 21.30 -11.30
CA ALA A 106 -6.79 22.35 -10.61
C ALA A 106 -6.43 22.45 -9.12
N ILE A 107 -6.40 21.31 -8.40
CA ILE A 107 -5.97 21.24 -7.00
C ILE A 107 -4.53 21.75 -6.83
N VAL A 108 -3.61 21.34 -7.73
CA VAL A 108 -2.22 21.79 -7.73
C VAL A 108 -2.10 23.29 -7.99
N LYS A 109 -2.85 23.84 -8.96
CA LYS A 109 -2.88 25.28 -9.23
C LYS A 109 -3.40 26.06 -8.03
N HIS A 110 -4.48 25.60 -7.40
CA HIS A 110 -5.09 26.27 -6.24
C HIS A 110 -4.13 26.31 -5.04
N ASN A 111 -3.55 25.17 -4.67
CA ASN A 111 -2.61 25.12 -3.53
C ASN A 111 -1.35 25.98 -3.77
N ARG A 112 -0.84 26.03 -5.01
CA ARG A 112 0.30 26.92 -5.37
C ARG A 112 -0.04 28.40 -5.21
N LEU A 113 -1.26 28.81 -5.58
CA LEU A 113 -1.73 30.19 -5.43
C LEU A 113 -1.99 30.55 -3.95
N ALA A 114 -2.35 29.56 -3.13
CA ALA A 114 -2.51 29.71 -1.68
C ALA A 114 -1.18 29.63 -0.88
N GLY A 115 -0.02 29.50 -1.55
CA GLY A 115 1.29 29.39 -0.91
C GLY A 115 1.56 28.07 -0.18
N GLY A 116 0.71 27.06 -0.35
CA GLY A 116 0.79 25.78 0.36
C GLY A 116 1.81 24.80 -0.21
N GLU A 117 2.54 24.11 0.66
CA GLU A 117 3.47 23.05 0.27
C GLU A 117 2.72 21.74 -0.08
N PHE A 118 2.99 21.19 -1.26
CA PHE A 118 2.26 20.01 -1.78
C PHE A 118 2.34 18.76 -0.90
N ALA A 119 3.38 18.62 -0.08
CA ALA A 119 3.54 17.49 0.84
C ALA A 119 2.39 17.36 1.87
N GLN A 120 1.71 18.48 2.19
CA GLN A 120 0.67 18.55 3.20
C GLN A 120 -0.76 18.39 2.63
N VAL A 121 -0.92 18.24 1.31
CA VAL A 121 -2.23 18.18 0.65
C VAL A 121 -2.93 16.84 0.94
N SER A 122 -3.69 16.80 2.05
CA SER A 122 -4.57 15.69 2.45
C SER A 122 -5.87 15.65 1.64
N THR A 123 -5.80 15.97 0.34
CA THR A 123 -6.92 15.94 -0.60
C THR A 123 -6.94 14.62 -1.35
N ASN A 124 -8.14 14.08 -1.57
CA ASN A 124 -8.35 12.87 -2.36
C ASN A 124 -8.99 13.23 -3.71
N ILE A 125 -8.61 12.54 -4.78
CA ILE A 125 -9.33 12.57 -6.06
C ILE A 125 -10.22 11.34 -6.13
N VAL A 126 -11.54 11.56 -6.16
CA VAL A 126 -12.51 10.48 -6.42
C VAL A 126 -12.63 10.28 -7.93
N LEU A 127 -12.40 9.04 -8.36
CA LEU A 127 -12.71 8.55 -9.70
C LEU A 127 -14.06 7.83 -9.66
N SER A 128 -14.77 7.86 -10.79
CA SER A 128 -15.99 7.11 -11.05
C SER A 128 -15.97 6.60 -12.49
N ALA A 129 -16.75 5.57 -12.78
CA ALA A 129 -17.04 5.09 -14.14
C ALA A 129 -18.20 5.85 -14.83
N ARG A 130 -18.68 6.95 -14.23
CA ARG A 130 -19.76 7.82 -14.74
C ARG A 130 -19.26 9.28 -14.78
#